data_AF-A0A7S1CDY0-F1
#
_entry.id   AF-A0A7S1CDY0-F1
#
_cell.length_a   1.000
_cell.length_b   1.000
_cell.length_c   1.000
_cell.angle_alpha   90.00
_cell.angle_beta   90.00
_cell.angle_gamma   90.00
#
_symmetry.space_group_name_H-M   'P 1'
#
loop_
_entity.id
_entity.type
_entity.pdbx_description
1 polymer ?
#
loop_
_entity_poly.entity_id
_entity_poly.type
_entity_poly.pdbx_seq_one_letter_code
_entity_poly.pdbx_strand_id
1 'polypeptide(L)'
;GKRASRGGDGGGGGGRRPHRAHLSGDAEARRRRHEEKKARLARRAEKLRRLEARKRKREQRRRRRDDSESGSGSGSGSDDERRRGKKDKAAASERRRAREEERAAKARSKAAESAEAKLRRRREKKEKKAAEHFGYTNEDNPFGDSALHEQFTWKKKERRAMETGSRTAPESKAEAKARKAALLAEIAAVKERRKERELEEEEKERLKQEEISLREAEMYGDWEKKEEEFHVTQARRRSKLRIAHGREKPIDVIAKNILLLLKEERQTAAGDAGAAGGGDVGA
;
A
#
# COMPACT_ATOMS: atom_id res chain seq x y z
N GLY A 1 -69.01 -26.89 34.72
CA GLY A 1 -68.29 -27.90 35.51
C GLY A 1 -66.81 -27.55 35.54
N LYS A 2 -66.22 -27.54 36.74
CA LYS A 2 -64.80 -27.34 37.05
C LYS A 2 -63.88 -28.24 36.22
N ARG A 3 -62.68 -27.75 35.87
CA ARG A 3 -61.40 -28.32 36.36
C ARG A 3 -60.18 -27.54 35.86
N ALA A 4 -59.39 -27.11 36.83
CA ALA A 4 -57.98 -26.77 36.69
C ALA A 4 -57.11 -28.04 36.65
N SER A 5 -55.85 -27.87 36.24
CA SER A 5 -54.63 -28.35 36.93
C SER A 5 -53.62 -29.16 36.09
N ARG A 6 -52.35 -28.90 36.44
CA ARG A 6 -51.09 -29.65 36.24
C ARG A 6 -50.38 -29.39 34.92
N GLY A 7 -49.08 -29.15 34.86
CA GLY A 7 -47.94 -29.20 35.79
C GLY A 7 -46.69 -29.10 34.90
N GLY A 8 -45.64 -28.36 35.25
CA GLY A 8 -44.47 -28.93 35.93
C GLY A 8 -43.22 -28.87 35.03
N ASP A 9 -42.26 -28.04 35.46
CA ASP A 9 -40.80 -28.21 35.49
C ASP A 9 -40.00 -28.73 34.27
N GLY A 10 -38.90 -28.03 33.97
CA GLY A 10 -37.84 -28.51 33.08
C GLY A 10 -36.86 -27.42 32.65
N GLY A 11 -35.77 -27.25 33.40
CA GLY A 11 -34.76 -26.20 33.22
C GLY A 11 -33.79 -26.37 32.03
N GLY A 12 -32.93 -25.35 31.88
CA GLY A 12 -31.72 -25.40 31.04
C GLY A 12 -31.60 -24.23 30.07
N GLY A 13 -30.77 -23.23 30.39
CA GLY A 13 -30.57 -22.09 29.49
C GLY A 13 -29.44 -21.13 29.87
N GLY A 14 -28.21 -21.64 29.83
CA GLY A 14 -26.91 -20.93 29.73
C GLY A 14 -26.82 -19.43 30.02
N GLY A 15 -26.08 -19.09 31.07
CA GLY A 15 -25.67 -17.73 31.39
C GLY A 15 -24.89 -17.07 30.24
N ARG A 16 -25.43 -15.96 29.74
CA ARG A 16 -24.74 -15.07 28.80
C ARG A 16 -23.74 -14.21 29.56
N ARG A 17 -22.44 -14.47 29.36
CA ARG A 17 -21.35 -13.56 29.76
C ARG A 17 -21.32 -12.34 28.82
N PRO A 18 -21.13 -11.10 29.33
CA PRO A 18 -20.99 -9.94 28.46
C PRO A 18 -19.56 -9.88 27.87
N HIS A 19 -19.43 -10.01 26.54
CA HIS A 19 -18.20 -9.71 25.81
C HIS A 19 -17.98 -8.19 25.75
N ARG A 20 -17.32 -7.61 26.75
CA ARG A 20 -16.99 -6.18 26.83
C ARG A 20 -15.47 -5.97 26.79
N ALA A 21 -14.83 -6.20 25.64
CA ALA A 21 -13.40 -5.89 25.49
C ALA A 21 -12.93 -5.48 24.08
N HIS A 22 -13.72 -5.62 23.01
CA HIS A 22 -13.23 -5.40 21.64
C HIS A 22 -13.58 -4.04 21.00
N LEU A 23 -14.36 -3.18 21.67
CA LEU A 23 -14.80 -1.88 21.12
C LEU A 23 -13.84 -0.71 21.38
N SER A 24 -12.87 -0.87 22.29
CA SER A 24 -11.94 0.21 22.67
C SER A 24 -10.86 0.46 21.61
N GLY A 25 -10.34 -0.60 20.97
CA GLY A 25 -9.26 -0.49 19.99
C GLY A 25 -9.67 0.16 18.67
N ASP A 26 -10.89 -0.08 18.20
CA ASP A 26 -11.40 0.52 16.94
C ASP A 26 -11.65 2.04 17.11
N ALA A 27 -12.08 2.48 18.30
CA ALA A 27 -12.24 3.89 18.61
C ALA A 27 -10.90 4.65 18.61
N GLU A 28 -9.84 4.05 19.15
CA GLU A 28 -8.50 4.64 19.13
C GLU A 28 -7.89 4.67 17.73
N ALA A 29 -8.07 3.60 16.95
CA ALA A 29 -7.60 3.55 15.56
C ALA A 29 -8.28 4.64 14.70
N ARG A 30 -9.58 4.87 14.88
CA ARG A 30 -10.31 5.94 14.20
C ARG A 30 -9.83 7.33 14.59
N ARG A 31 -9.52 7.55 15.88
CA ARG A 31 -8.93 8.81 16.36
C ARG A 31 -7.56 9.08 15.73
N ARG A 32 -6.68 8.08 15.68
CA ARG A 32 -5.35 8.20 15.03
C ARG A 32 -5.47 8.56 13.54
N ARG A 33 -6.33 7.89 12.78
CA ARG A 33 -6.58 8.21 11.36
C ARG A 33 -7.14 9.62 11.17
N HIS A 34 -8.01 10.06 12.07
CA HIS A 34 -8.57 11.42 12.02
C HIS A 34 -7.49 12.48 12.29
N GLU A 35 -6.61 12.26 13.28
CA GLU A 35 -5.49 13.16 13.55
C GLU A 35 -4.48 13.21 12.40
N GLU A 36 -4.17 12.06 11.80
CA GLU A 36 -3.29 12.01 10.63
C GLU A 36 -3.87 12.77 9.43
N LYS A 37 -5.18 12.61 9.18
CA LYS A 37 -5.90 13.37 8.15
C LYS A 37 -5.87 14.88 8.43
N LYS A 38 -6.04 15.28 9.70
CA LYS A 38 -5.96 16.68 10.13
C LYS A 38 -4.54 17.24 9.94
N ALA A 39 -3.51 16.48 10.29
CA ALA A 39 -2.11 16.85 10.08
C ALA A 39 -1.78 17.01 8.58
N ARG A 40 -2.28 16.11 7.73
CA ARG A 40 -2.11 16.20 6.27
C ARG A 40 -2.76 17.45 5.68
N LEU A 41 -3.95 17.81 6.15
CA LEU A 41 -4.64 19.03 5.74
C LEU A 41 -3.91 20.29 6.21
N ALA A 42 -3.38 20.30 7.43
CA ALA A 42 -2.58 21.42 7.95
C ALA A 42 -1.31 21.65 7.11
N ARG A 43 -0.57 20.60 6.78
CA ARG A 43 0.62 20.67 5.89
C ARG A 43 0.26 21.20 4.50
N ARG A 44 -0.88 20.77 3.95
CA ARG A 44 -1.36 21.27 2.63
C ARG A 44 -1.72 22.75 2.70
N ALA A 45 -2.38 23.20 3.77
CA ALA A 45 -2.73 24.60 3.98
C ALA A 45 -1.49 25.49 4.12
N GLU A 46 -0.47 25.03 4.86
CA GLU A 46 0.81 25.73 4.98
C GLU A 46 1.53 25.88 3.64
N LYS A 47 1.57 24.80 2.85
CA LYS A 47 2.16 24.81 1.50
C LYS A 47 1.45 25.81 0.57
N LEU A 48 0.13 25.88 0.64
CA LEU A 48 -0.65 26.87 -0.12
C LEU A 48 -0.35 28.31 0.33
N ARG A 49 -0.31 28.58 1.64
CA ARG A 49 0.09 29.89 2.19
C ARG A 49 1.48 30.31 1.71
N ARG A 50 2.45 29.39 1.70
CA ARG A 50 3.81 29.66 1.22
C ARG A 50 3.85 29.98 -0.28
N LEU A 51 3.05 29.29 -1.09
CA LEU A 51 2.93 29.57 -2.52
C LEU A 51 2.27 30.93 -2.78
N GLU A 52 1.23 31.26 -2.01
CA GLU A 52 0.56 32.56 -2.11
C GLU A 52 1.47 33.71 -1.70
N ALA A 53 2.25 33.55 -0.61
CA ALA A 53 3.27 34.51 -0.20
C ALA A 53 4.35 34.71 -1.29
N ARG A 54 4.80 33.63 -1.93
CA ARG A 54 5.73 33.71 -3.08
C ARG A 54 5.11 34.45 -4.26
N LYS A 55 3.83 34.23 -4.56
CA LYS A 55 3.09 34.93 -5.62
C LYS A 55 2.98 36.42 -5.31
N ARG A 56 2.59 36.80 -4.08
CA ARG A 56 2.53 38.19 -3.62
C ARG A 56 3.89 38.89 -3.72
N LYS A 57 4.98 38.22 -3.32
CA LYS A 57 6.35 38.77 -3.46
C LYS A 57 6.75 38.98 -4.93
N ARG A 58 6.38 38.06 -5.82
CA ARG A 58 6.63 38.21 -7.26
C ARG A 58 5.82 39.35 -7.86
N GLU A 59 4.59 39.55 -7.39
CA GLU A 59 3.72 40.64 -7.83
C GLU A 59 4.20 42.00 -7.32
N GLN A 60 4.61 42.11 -6.06
CA GLN A 60 5.25 43.32 -5.53
C GLN A 60 6.53 43.67 -6.29
N ARG A 61 7.34 42.67 -6.68
CA ARG A 61 8.53 42.90 -7.52
C ARG A 61 8.17 43.37 -8.94
N ARG A 62 7.03 42.96 -9.49
CA ARG A 62 6.55 43.45 -10.80
C ARG A 62 6.04 44.88 -10.68
N ARG A 63 5.22 45.17 -9.66
CA ARG A 63 4.71 46.52 -9.39
C ARG A 63 5.84 47.52 -9.14
N ARG A 64 6.88 47.14 -8.38
CA ARG A 64 8.10 47.97 -8.21
C ARG A 64 8.92 48.16 -9.49
N ARG A 65 8.71 47.34 -10.53
CA ARG A 65 9.37 47.48 -11.84
C ARG A 65 8.60 48.40 -12.77
N ASP A 66 7.27 48.44 -12.63
CA ASP A 66 6.39 49.36 -13.35
C ASP A 66 6.36 50.77 -12.70
N ASP A 67 6.63 50.90 -11.39
CA ASP A 67 6.75 52.19 -10.68
C ASP A 67 8.11 52.90 -10.87
N SER A 68 9.04 52.29 -11.62
CA SER A 68 10.33 52.89 -11.97
C SER A 68 10.40 53.43 -13.40
N GLU A 69 9.24 53.62 -14.06
CA GLU A 69 9.13 54.34 -15.34
C GLU A 69 8.79 55.83 -15.15
N SER A 70 9.36 56.47 -14.12
CA SER A 70 9.47 57.93 -14.01
C SER A 70 10.66 58.34 -13.14
N GLY A 71 11.84 57.83 -13.48
CA GLY A 71 13.10 58.28 -12.91
C GLY A 71 14.07 58.67 -14.02
N SER A 72 14.19 59.96 -14.29
CA SER A 72 15.24 60.55 -15.11
C SER A 72 16.61 60.34 -14.44
N GLY A 73 17.14 59.13 -14.56
CA GLY A 73 18.51 58.79 -14.17
C GLY A 73 19.47 59.08 -15.31
N SER A 74 20.02 60.29 -15.32
CA SER A 74 21.26 60.62 -16.03
C SER A 74 22.39 59.75 -15.45
N GLY A 75 22.55 58.55 -16.00
CA GLY A 75 23.69 57.66 -15.75
C GLY A 75 24.43 57.46 -17.06
N SER A 76 25.68 57.91 -17.12
CA SER A 76 26.63 57.61 -18.19
C SER A 76 26.92 56.11 -18.22
N GLY A 77 25.98 55.34 -18.78
CA GLY A 77 26.16 53.94 -19.11
C GLY A 77 26.95 53.87 -20.41
N SER A 78 28.20 53.43 -20.31
CA SER A 78 29.11 53.17 -21.42
C SER A 78 28.38 52.52 -22.60
N ASP A 79 28.69 52.96 -23.82
CA ASP A 79 28.10 52.51 -25.08
C ASP A 79 28.00 50.98 -25.20
N ASP A 80 28.87 50.23 -24.53
CA ASP A 80 28.88 48.76 -24.51
C ASP A 80 27.61 48.14 -23.88
N GLU A 81 27.09 48.71 -22.80
CA GLU A 81 25.88 48.21 -22.11
C GLU A 81 24.61 48.42 -22.95
N ARG A 82 24.50 49.58 -23.62
CA ARG A 82 23.39 49.88 -24.55
C ARG A 82 23.44 49.00 -25.80
N ARG A 83 24.65 48.70 -26.30
CA ARG A 83 24.87 47.78 -27.43
C ARG A 83 24.52 46.34 -27.04
N ARG A 84 24.91 45.86 -25.84
CA ARG A 84 24.52 44.54 -25.32
C ARG A 84 23.02 44.39 -25.15
N GLY A 85 22.34 45.36 -24.55
CA GLY A 85 20.87 45.33 -24.39
C GLY A 85 20.09 45.35 -25.71
N LYS A 86 20.60 46.05 -26.74
CA LYS A 86 20.05 45.99 -28.11
C LYS A 86 20.30 44.62 -28.76
N LYS A 87 21.49 44.04 -28.57
CA LYS A 87 21.85 42.71 -29.09
C LYS A 87 20.99 41.60 -28.46
N ASP A 88 20.74 41.66 -27.16
CA ASP A 88 19.88 40.70 -26.46
C ASP A 88 18.41 40.81 -26.89
N LYS A 89 17.91 42.02 -27.12
CA LYS A 89 16.57 42.24 -27.68
C LYS A 89 16.46 41.74 -29.11
N ALA A 90 17.49 41.92 -29.93
CA ALA A 90 17.54 41.40 -31.30
C ALA A 90 17.54 39.86 -31.30
N ALA A 91 18.39 39.22 -30.48
CA ALA A 91 18.45 37.77 -30.35
C ALA A 91 17.14 37.16 -29.81
N ALA A 92 16.46 37.84 -28.87
CA ALA A 92 15.16 37.42 -28.38
C ALA A 92 14.06 37.53 -29.45
N SER A 93 14.10 38.57 -30.29
CA SER A 93 13.17 38.77 -31.41
C SER A 93 13.38 37.71 -32.49
N GLU A 94 14.63 37.40 -32.81
CA GLU A 94 15.02 36.35 -33.76
C GLU A 94 14.57 34.96 -33.28
N ARG A 95 14.80 34.61 -32.01
CA ARG A 95 14.27 33.37 -31.40
C ARG A 95 12.75 33.28 -31.46
N ARG A 96 12.04 34.41 -31.35
CA ARG A 96 10.58 34.46 -31.45
C ARG A 96 10.13 34.22 -32.89
N ARG A 97 10.79 34.85 -33.87
CA ARG A 97 10.54 34.65 -35.31
C ARG A 97 10.83 33.21 -35.73
N ALA A 98 11.96 32.63 -35.33
CA ALA A 98 12.29 31.23 -35.61
C ALA A 98 11.25 30.26 -35.03
N ARG A 99 10.73 30.51 -33.81
CA ARG A 99 9.64 29.71 -33.22
C ARG A 99 8.32 29.87 -33.96
N GLU A 100 8.04 31.07 -34.47
CA GLU A 100 6.82 31.36 -35.22
C GLU A 100 6.88 30.73 -36.62
N GLU A 101 8.03 30.78 -37.27
CA GLU A 101 8.31 30.07 -38.54
C GLU A 101 8.25 28.56 -38.37
N GLU A 102 8.84 27.99 -37.31
CA GLU A 102 8.73 26.55 -37.03
C GLU A 102 7.26 26.13 -36.80
N ARG A 103 6.48 26.97 -36.10
CA ARG A 103 5.04 26.75 -35.90
C ARG A 103 4.27 26.87 -37.22
N ALA A 104 4.60 27.85 -38.06
CA ALA A 104 3.99 28.04 -39.37
C ALA A 104 4.33 26.90 -40.32
N ALA A 105 5.56 26.40 -40.33
CA ALA A 105 6.00 25.24 -41.09
C ALA A 105 5.29 23.96 -40.63
N LYS A 106 5.18 23.72 -39.31
CA LYS A 106 4.37 22.62 -38.75
C LYS A 106 2.88 22.75 -39.07
N ALA A 107 2.35 23.96 -39.16
CA ALA A 107 0.96 24.20 -39.54
C ALA A 107 0.73 23.95 -41.03
N ARG A 108 1.64 24.41 -41.89
CA ARG A 108 1.62 24.16 -43.35
C ARG A 108 1.78 22.68 -43.67
N SER A 109 2.71 21.97 -43.01
CA SER A 109 2.86 20.52 -43.13
C SER A 109 1.60 19.76 -42.68
N LYS A 110 0.94 20.19 -41.60
CA LYS A 110 -0.36 19.62 -41.16
C LYS A 110 -1.55 20.00 -42.06
N ALA A 111 -1.44 21.08 -42.83
CA ALA A 111 -2.48 21.51 -43.77
C ALA A 111 -2.32 20.83 -45.13
N ALA A 112 -1.07 20.57 -45.54
CA ALA A 112 -0.70 19.76 -46.70
C ALA A 112 -0.81 18.25 -46.42
N GLU A 113 -0.96 17.84 -45.16
CA GLU A 113 -1.29 16.47 -44.76
C GLU A 113 -2.61 16.05 -45.43
N SER A 114 -2.56 15.01 -46.26
CA SER A 114 -3.74 14.42 -46.90
C SER A 114 -4.85 14.18 -45.87
N ALA A 115 -6.11 14.34 -46.29
CA ALA A 115 -7.27 14.09 -45.45
C ALA A 115 -7.22 12.71 -44.78
N GLU A 116 -6.63 11.72 -45.46
CA GLU A 116 -6.42 10.36 -44.97
C GLU A 116 -5.40 10.28 -43.82
N ALA A 117 -4.24 10.91 -43.97
CA ALA A 117 -3.23 10.97 -42.91
C ALA A 117 -3.75 11.68 -41.66
N LYS A 118 -4.53 12.77 -41.86
CA LYS A 118 -5.20 13.49 -40.78
C LYS A 118 -6.24 12.63 -40.04
N LEU A 119 -6.95 11.75 -40.76
CA LEU A 119 -7.89 10.78 -40.18
C LEU A 119 -7.15 9.71 -39.39
N ARG A 120 -6.09 9.12 -39.95
CA ARG A 120 -5.26 8.11 -39.27
C ARG A 120 -4.68 8.66 -37.97
N ARG A 121 -4.08 9.85 -38.00
CA ARG A 121 -3.55 10.52 -36.81
C ARG A 121 -4.61 10.82 -35.75
N ARG A 122 -5.86 11.10 -36.17
CA ARG A 122 -6.98 11.27 -35.24
C ARG A 122 -7.40 9.95 -34.60
N ARG A 123 -7.38 8.84 -35.34
CA ARG A 123 -7.65 7.48 -34.82
C ARG A 123 -6.59 7.06 -33.81
N GLU A 124 -5.30 7.16 -34.17
CA GLU A 124 -4.18 6.85 -33.27
C GLU A 124 -4.24 7.67 -31.96
N LYS A 125 -4.60 8.96 -32.04
CA LYS A 125 -4.77 9.79 -30.84
C LYS A 125 -5.95 9.36 -29.98
N LYS A 126 -7.02 8.84 -30.57
CA LYS A 126 -8.17 8.31 -29.82
C LYS A 126 -7.79 6.99 -29.16
N GLU A 127 -7.12 6.10 -29.89
CA GLU A 127 -6.62 4.81 -29.38
C GLU A 127 -5.68 5.02 -28.21
N LYS A 128 -4.69 5.92 -28.32
CA LYS A 128 -3.77 6.22 -27.22
C LYS A 128 -4.47 6.72 -25.96
N LYS A 129 -5.48 7.59 -26.12
CA LYS A 129 -6.29 8.08 -24.99
C LYS A 129 -7.18 6.99 -24.39
N ALA A 130 -7.75 6.14 -25.24
CA ALA A 130 -8.55 5.01 -24.78
C ALA A 130 -7.68 4.03 -24.00
N ALA A 131 -6.49 3.70 -24.49
CA ALA A 131 -5.51 2.86 -23.81
C ALA A 131 -5.09 3.45 -22.45
N GLU A 132 -4.84 4.76 -22.37
CA GLU A 132 -4.50 5.44 -21.10
C GLU A 132 -5.64 5.36 -20.06
N HIS A 133 -6.91 5.42 -20.50
CA HIS A 133 -8.05 5.39 -19.59
C HIS A 133 -8.49 3.97 -19.20
N PHE A 134 -8.57 3.06 -20.17
CA PHE A 134 -9.13 1.72 -20.01
C PHE A 134 -8.06 0.66 -19.74
N GLY A 135 -6.80 0.90 -20.13
CA GLY A 135 -5.69 -0.06 -19.97
C GLY A 135 -5.60 -1.09 -21.10
N TYR A 136 -6.53 -1.06 -22.05
CA TYR A 136 -6.58 -1.97 -23.20
C TYR A 136 -6.60 -1.17 -24.49
N THR A 137 -5.97 -1.72 -25.52
CA THR A 137 -6.14 -1.26 -26.90
C THR A 137 -7.31 -2.01 -27.54
N ASN A 138 -7.70 -1.60 -28.75
CA ASN A 138 -8.74 -2.28 -29.50
C ASN A 138 -8.31 -3.69 -29.97
N GLU A 139 -6.99 -3.94 -30.02
CA GLU A 139 -6.36 -5.20 -30.44
C GLU A 139 -6.05 -6.09 -29.21
N ASP A 140 -5.69 -5.48 -28.08
CA ASP A 140 -5.32 -6.16 -26.82
C ASP A 140 -6.49 -6.27 -25.84
N ASN A 141 -7.73 -6.32 -26.36
CA ASN A 141 -8.91 -6.40 -25.50
C ASN A 141 -9.19 -7.85 -25.08
N PRO A 142 -9.11 -8.21 -23.79
CA PRO A 142 -9.33 -9.59 -23.33
C PRO A 142 -10.77 -10.09 -23.54
N PHE A 143 -11.70 -9.19 -23.86
CA PHE A 143 -13.11 -9.52 -24.12
C PHE A 143 -13.43 -9.65 -25.62
N GLY A 144 -12.43 -9.53 -26.51
CA GLY A 144 -12.60 -9.70 -27.96
C GLY A 144 -13.43 -8.63 -28.65
N ASP A 145 -13.69 -7.49 -27.99
CA ASP A 145 -14.42 -6.37 -28.60
C ASP A 145 -13.44 -5.46 -29.38
N SER A 146 -13.70 -5.36 -30.68
CA SER A 146 -12.96 -4.57 -31.66
C SER A 146 -13.49 -3.14 -31.83
N ALA A 147 -14.47 -2.70 -31.04
CA ALA A 147 -15.02 -1.36 -31.06
C ALA A 147 -14.94 -0.66 -29.68
N LEU A 148 -13.88 -0.93 -28.91
CA LEU A 148 -13.70 -0.46 -27.54
C LEU A 148 -13.77 1.08 -27.38
N HIS A 149 -13.41 1.81 -28.45
CA HIS A 149 -13.35 3.27 -28.45
C HIS A 149 -14.69 3.92 -28.87
N GLU A 150 -15.66 3.15 -29.35
CA GLU A 150 -16.96 3.64 -29.75
C GLU A 150 -17.92 3.66 -28.56
N GLN A 151 -18.84 4.64 -28.54
CA GLN A 151 -19.86 4.66 -27.52
C GLN A 151 -20.93 3.64 -27.88
N PHE A 152 -21.23 2.73 -26.95
CA PHE A 152 -22.35 1.83 -27.13
C PHE A 152 -23.67 2.60 -27.25
N THR A 153 -24.37 2.39 -28.36
CA THR A 153 -25.72 2.89 -28.62
C THR A 153 -26.65 1.74 -28.84
N TRP A 154 -27.81 1.74 -28.19
CA TRP A 154 -28.82 0.72 -28.42
C TRP A 154 -29.58 1.01 -29.73
N LYS A 155 -28.98 0.63 -30.87
CA LYS A 155 -29.50 0.94 -32.22
C LYS A 155 -30.97 0.56 -32.41
N LYS A 156 -31.41 -0.58 -31.86
CA LYS A 156 -32.82 -1.01 -31.90
C LYS A 156 -33.75 -0.06 -31.15
N LYS A 157 -33.31 0.45 -29.99
CA LYS A 157 -34.06 1.45 -29.21
C LYS A 157 -34.09 2.80 -29.93
N GLU A 158 -32.96 3.24 -30.50
CA GLU A 158 -32.91 4.48 -31.28
C GLU A 158 -33.83 4.44 -32.49
N ARG A 159 -33.84 3.34 -33.24
CA ARG A 159 -34.76 3.14 -34.36
C ARG A 159 -36.23 3.19 -33.91
N ARG A 160 -36.57 2.48 -32.83
CA ARG A 160 -37.94 2.49 -32.27
C ARG A 160 -38.35 3.88 -31.78
N ALA A 161 -37.45 4.62 -31.14
CA ALA A 161 -37.70 5.98 -30.69
C ALA A 161 -37.90 6.96 -31.87
N MET A 162 -37.19 6.75 -32.98
CA MET A 162 -37.37 7.50 -34.21
C MET A 162 -38.72 7.21 -34.86
N GLU A 163 -39.14 5.95 -34.89
CA GLU A 163 -40.44 5.50 -35.42
C GLU A 163 -41.63 5.94 -34.55
N THR A 164 -41.46 5.96 -33.23
CA THR A 164 -42.50 6.39 -32.27
C THR A 164 -42.49 7.91 -32.03
N GLY A 165 -41.60 8.67 -32.68
CA GLY A 165 -41.45 10.11 -32.47
C GLY A 165 -40.95 10.54 -31.07
N SER A 166 -40.63 9.59 -30.20
CA SER A 166 -40.19 9.82 -28.81
C SER A 166 -38.67 10.01 -28.71
N ARG A 167 -38.08 10.71 -29.68
CA ARG A 167 -36.64 11.01 -29.64
C ARG A 167 -36.42 12.17 -28.67
N THR A 168 -35.83 11.89 -27.51
CA THR A 168 -35.32 12.93 -26.61
C THR A 168 -34.29 13.78 -27.36
N ALA A 169 -34.31 15.09 -27.14
CA ALA A 169 -33.36 16.01 -27.76
C ALA A 169 -31.91 15.52 -27.55
N PRO A 170 -31.02 15.67 -28.55
CA PRO A 170 -29.63 15.26 -28.40
C PRO A 170 -29.02 16.02 -27.23
N GLU A 171 -28.41 15.30 -26.28
CA GLU A 171 -27.67 15.89 -25.17
C GLU A 171 -26.66 16.91 -25.71
N SER A 172 -26.52 18.04 -25.00
CA SER A 172 -25.54 19.03 -25.43
C SER A 172 -24.12 18.44 -25.37
N LYS A 173 -23.21 18.92 -26.23
CA LYS A 173 -21.80 18.47 -26.19
C LYS A 173 -21.17 18.66 -24.81
N ALA A 174 -21.63 19.64 -24.05
CA ALA A 174 -21.20 19.91 -22.68
C ALA A 174 -21.70 18.84 -21.70
N GLU A 175 -22.98 18.49 -21.75
CA GLU A 175 -23.57 17.42 -20.93
C GLU A 175 -22.93 16.07 -21.20
N ALA A 176 -22.80 15.69 -22.48
CA ALA A 176 -22.17 14.42 -22.85
C ALA A 176 -20.72 14.34 -22.36
N LYS A 177 -19.99 15.46 -22.35
CA LYS A 177 -18.63 15.54 -21.80
C LYS A 177 -18.63 15.44 -20.27
N ALA A 178 -19.55 16.11 -19.59
CA ALA A 178 -19.68 16.06 -18.14
C ALA A 178 -20.00 14.63 -17.67
N ARG A 179 -20.94 13.95 -18.33
CA ARG A 179 -21.29 12.55 -18.06
C ARG A 179 -20.09 11.61 -18.24
N LYS A 180 -19.33 11.77 -19.33
CA LYS A 180 -18.09 11.00 -19.54
C LYS A 180 -17.07 11.24 -18.44
N ALA A 181 -16.89 12.50 -18.01
CA ALA A 181 -15.97 12.83 -16.93
C ALA A 181 -16.40 12.21 -15.59
N ALA A 182 -17.70 12.21 -15.28
CA ALA A 182 -18.24 11.56 -14.09
C ALA A 182 -17.99 10.04 -14.11
N LEU A 183 -18.25 9.38 -15.24
CA LEU A 183 -17.99 7.95 -15.41
C LEU A 183 -16.51 7.61 -15.24
N LEU A 184 -15.60 8.40 -15.83
CA LEU A 184 -14.16 8.20 -15.66
C LEU A 184 -13.71 8.38 -14.21
N ALA A 185 -14.28 9.35 -13.49
CA ALA A 185 -14.01 9.56 -12.07
C ALA A 185 -14.50 8.37 -11.22
N GLU A 186 -15.66 7.82 -11.54
CA GLU A 186 -16.19 6.61 -10.89
C GLU A 186 -15.29 5.39 -11.13
N ILE A 187 -14.88 5.16 -12.39
CA ILE A 187 -13.94 4.08 -12.74
C ILE A 187 -12.62 4.25 -11.97
N ALA A 188 -12.10 5.48 -11.87
CA ALA A 188 -10.89 5.76 -11.11
C ALA A 188 -11.08 5.45 -9.61
N ALA A 189 -12.19 5.86 -9.01
CA ALA A 189 -12.50 5.55 -7.61
C ALA A 189 -12.61 4.04 -7.35
N VAL A 190 -13.20 3.28 -8.27
CA VAL A 190 -13.27 1.82 -8.19
C VAL A 190 -11.89 1.18 -8.30
N LYS A 191 -11.03 1.68 -9.21
CA LYS A 191 -9.64 1.23 -9.34
C LYS A 191 -8.85 1.48 -8.05
N GLU A 192 -8.97 2.66 -7.46
CA GLU A 192 -8.29 2.96 -6.19
C GLU A 192 -8.79 2.07 -5.04
N ARG A 193 -10.10 1.82 -4.93
CA ARG A 193 -10.64 0.88 -3.93
C ARG A 193 -10.15 -0.57 -4.12
N ARG A 194 -9.83 -0.98 -5.34
CA ARG A 194 -9.21 -2.30 -5.61
C ARG A 194 -7.78 -2.33 -5.12
N LYS A 195 -6.98 -1.33 -5.51
CA LYS A 195 -5.59 -1.19 -5.06
C LYS A 195 -5.49 -1.10 -3.53
N GLU A 196 -6.41 -0.37 -2.89
CA GLU A 196 -6.45 -0.28 -1.42
C GLU A 196 -6.69 -1.64 -0.76
N ARG A 197 -7.57 -2.47 -1.32
CA ARG A 197 -7.80 -3.84 -0.82
C ARG A 197 -6.62 -4.76 -1.08
N GLU A 198 -6.02 -4.68 -2.26
CA GLU A 198 -4.82 -5.46 -2.59
C GLU A 198 -3.67 -5.12 -1.64
N LEU A 199 -3.45 -3.83 -1.34
CA LEU A 199 -2.43 -3.40 -0.37
C LEU A 199 -2.76 -3.85 1.06
N GLU A 200 -4.03 -3.82 1.47
CA GLU A 200 -4.44 -4.32 2.78
C GLU A 200 -4.27 -5.84 2.90
N GLU A 201 -4.58 -6.59 1.84
CA GLU A 201 -4.37 -8.02 1.74
C GLU A 201 -2.87 -8.36 1.75
N GLU A 202 -2.05 -7.63 1.01
CA GLU A 202 -0.59 -7.78 0.97
C GLU A 202 0.05 -7.53 2.35
N GLU A 203 -0.33 -6.45 3.04
CA GLU A 203 0.15 -6.18 4.40
C GLU A 203 -0.28 -7.28 5.38
N LYS A 204 -1.51 -7.78 5.24
CA LYS A 204 -2.02 -8.88 6.07
C LYS A 204 -1.29 -10.19 5.76
N GLU A 205 -0.97 -10.46 4.50
CA GLU A 205 -0.19 -11.62 4.10
C GLU A 205 1.25 -11.53 4.60
N ARG A 206 1.88 -10.36 4.53
CA ARG A 206 3.23 -10.14 5.10
C ARG A 206 3.25 -10.46 6.59
N LEU A 207 2.32 -9.91 7.37
CA LEU A 207 2.24 -10.18 8.81
C LEU A 207 2.00 -11.66 9.13
N LYS A 208 1.14 -12.34 8.35
CA LYS A 208 0.93 -13.78 8.50
C LYS A 208 2.17 -14.59 8.16
N GLN A 209 2.91 -14.22 7.12
CA GLN A 209 4.16 -14.89 6.75
C GLN A 209 5.22 -14.71 7.84
N GLU A 210 5.34 -13.52 8.41
CA GLU A 210 6.20 -13.27 9.57
C GLU A 210 5.79 -14.13 10.78
N GLU A 211 4.49 -14.22 11.09
CA GLU A 211 3.97 -15.07 12.17
C GLU A 211 4.26 -16.56 11.91
N ILE A 212 4.03 -17.04 10.69
CA ILE A 212 4.33 -18.43 10.29
C ILE A 212 5.83 -18.69 10.43
N SER A 213 6.68 -17.78 9.94
CA SER A 213 8.14 -17.93 10.01
C SER A 213 8.63 -17.98 11.46
N LEU A 214 8.10 -17.13 12.35
CA LEU A 214 8.42 -17.17 13.78
C LEU A 214 7.98 -18.49 14.42
N ARG A 215 6.75 -18.93 14.12
CA ARG A 215 6.23 -20.20 14.62
C ARG A 215 7.03 -21.40 14.12
N GLU A 216 7.45 -21.40 12.86
CA GLU A 216 8.31 -22.44 12.29
C GLU A 216 9.70 -22.44 12.94
N ALA A 217 10.28 -21.28 13.21
CA ALA A 217 11.56 -21.16 13.91
C ALA A 217 11.48 -21.70 15.35
N GLU A 218 10.40 -21.40 16.08
CA GLU A 218 10.15 -21.97 17.41
C GLU A 218 10.00 -23.50 17.36
N MET A 219 9.20 -24.00 16.42
CA MET A 219 9.00 -25.44 16.24
C MET A 219 10.30 -26.16 15.85
N TYR A 220 11.13 -25.53 15.01
CA TYR A 220 12.43 -26.06 14.62
C TYR A 220 13.39 -26.10 15.81
N GLY A 221 13.44 -25.05 16.63
CA GLY A 221 14.29 -25.03 17.82
C GLY A 221 13.90 -26.08 18.87
N ASP A 222 12.60 -26.31 19.08
CA ASP A 222 12.12 -27.38 19.96
C ASP A 222 12.38 -28.78 19.39
N TRP A 223 12.37 -28.92 18.07
CA TRP A 223 12.74 -30.17 17.40
C TRP A 223 14.24 -30.45 17.54
N GLU A 224 15.09 -29.44 17.32
CA GLU A 224 16.55 -29.54 17.46
C GLU A 224 16.95 -29.97 18.88
N LYS A 225 16.36 -29.37 19.91
CA LYS A 225 16.59 -29.78 21.31
C LYS A 225 16.19 -31.22 21.58
N LYS A 226 15.05 -31.66 21.06
CA LYS A 226 14.59 -33.05 21.22
C LYS A 226 15.50 -34.03 20.49
N GLU A 227 16.02 -33.67 19.32
CA GLU A 227 16.98 -34.50 18.58
C GLU A 227 18.32 -34.60 19.33
N GLU A 228 18.81 -33.49 19.89
CA GLU A 228 20.02 -33.49 20.71
C GLU A 228 19.85 -34.33 21.98
N GLU A 229 18.73 -34.17 22.69
CA GLU A 229 18.39 -35.01 23.86
C GLU A 229 18.29 -36.48 23.48
N PHE A 230 17.71 -36.81 22.32
CA PHE A 230 17.67 -38.17 21.81
C PHE A 230 19.07 -38.72 21.55
N HIS A 231 19.96 -37.96 20.90
CA HIS A 231 21.34 -38.37 20.69
C HIS A 231 22.12 -38.57 22.01
N VAL A 232 21.95 -37.66 22.97
CA VAL A 232 22.57 -37.75 24.29
C VAL A 232 22.07 -38.98 25.04
N THR A 233 20.76 -39.22 25.05
CA THR A 233 20.17 -40.39 25.72
C THR A 233 20.58 -41.70 25.04
N GLN A 234 20.64 -41.73 23.71
CA GLN A 234 21.17 -42.88 22.95
C GLN A 234 22.65 -43.12 23.25
N ALA A 235 23.49 -42.08 23.27
CA ALA A 235 24.91 -42.19 23.61
C ALA A 235 25.10 -42.74 25.03
N ARG A 236 24.34 -42.21 26.01
CA ARG A 236 24.29 -42.72 27.39
C ARG A 236 23.87 -44.18 27.44
N ARG A 237 22.79 -44.57 26.73
CA ARG A 237 22.30 -45.96 26.69
C ARG A 237 23.32 -46.90 26.06
N ARG A 238 23.95 -46.51 24.95
CA ARG A 238 24.99 -47.29 24.26
C ARG A 238 26.24 -47.45 25.14
N SER A 239 26.65 -46.40 25.85
CA SER A 239 27.77 -46.45 26.80
C SER A 239 27.47 -47.42 27.95
N LYS A 240 26.29 -47.31 28.58
CA LYS A 240 25.84 -48.25 29.63
C LYS A 240 25.87 -49.71 29.17
N LEU A 241 25.37 -49.99 27.97
CA LEU A 241 25.40 -51.35 27.41
C LEU A 241 26.84 -51.83 27.16
N ARG A 242 27.73 -50.98 26.64
CA ARG A 242 29.14 -51.37 26.42
C ARG A 242 29.88 -51.71 27.72
N ILE A 243 29.67 -50.92 28.76
CA ILE A 243 30.22 -51.18 30.10
C ILE A 243 29.68 -52.52 30.64
N ALA A 244 28.37 -52.74 30.55
CA ALA A 244 27.75 -54.00 31.00
C ALA A 244 28.27 -55.23 30.25
N HIS A 245 28.55 -55.10 28.95
CA HIS A 245 29.07 -56.18 28.10
C HIS A 245 30.60 -56.30 28.09
N GLY A 246 31.35 -55.54 28.90
CA GLY A 246 32.81 -55.62 29.00
C GLY A 246 33.57 -55.18 27.73
N ARG A 247 32.91 -54.44 26.82
CA ARG A 247 33.51 -53.91 25.57
C ARG A 247 33.58 -52.38 25.63
N GLU A 248 34.09 -51.87 26.74
CA GLU A 248 34.12 -50.44 27.04
C GLU A 248 35.21 -49.71 26.24
N LYS A 249 34.87 -48.51 25.74
CA LYS A 249 35.85 -47.58 25.16
C LYS A 249 36.45 -46.70 26.26
N PRO A 250 37.60 -46.04 26.05
CA PRO A 250 38.19 -45.12 27.03
C PRO A 250 37.21 -44.04 27.55
N ILE A 251 36.32 -43.55 26.68
CA ILE A 251 35.25 -42.59 27.02
C ILE A 251 34.23 -43.21 27.99
N ASP A 252 33.92 -44.50 27.83
CA ASP A 252 32.97 -45.22 28.67
C ASP A 252 33.56 -45.49 30.08
N VAL A 253 34.88 -45.67 30.18
CA VAL A 253 35.59 -45.80 31.48
C VAL A 253 35.44 -44.51 32.30
N ILE A 254 35.59 -43.35 31.66
CA ILE A 254 35.37 -42.04 32.30
C ILE A 254 33.89 -41.93 32.74
N ALA A 255 32.94 -42.30 31.87
CA ALA A 255 31.52 -42.28 32.21
C ALA A 255 31.17 -43.19 33.39
N LYS A 256 31.80 -44.37 33.48
CA LYS A 256 31.66 -45.32 34.60
C LYS A 256 32.17 -44.72 35.91
N ASN A 257 33.34 -44.08 35.89
CA ASN A 257 33.93 -43.44 37.07
C ASN A 257 33.04 -42.27 37.55
N ILE A 258 32.52 -41.45 36.64
CA ILE A 258 31.57 -40.37 36.97
C ILE A 258 30.29 -40.94 37.60
N LEU A 259 29.75 -42.05 37.06
CA LEU A 259 28.56 -42.70 37.62
C LEU A 259 28.81 -43.28 39.02
N LEU A 260 30.02 -43.77 39.31
CA LEU A 260 30.40 -44.27 40.62
C LEU A 260 30.53 -43.12 41.64
N LEU A 261 31.20 -42.03 41.27
CA LEU A 261 31.30 -40.82 42.12
C LEU A 261 29.93 -40.24 42.46
N LEU A 262 29.05 -40.08 41.46
CA LEU A 262 27.67 -39.59 41.67
C LEU A 262 26.84 -40.52 42.57
N LYS A 263 27.16 -41.81 42.60
CA LYS A 263 26.50 -42.79 43.48
C LYS A 263 26.96 -42.61 44.92
N GLU A 264 28.25 -42.39 45.14
CA GLU A 264 28.84 -42.14 46.46
C GLU A 264 28.32 -40.82 47.07
N GLU A 265 28.22 -39.75 46.26
CA GLU A 265 27.64 -38.47 46.70
C GLU A 265 26.17 -38.59 47.11
N ARG A 266 25.36 -39.38 46.39
CA ARG A 266 23.97 -39.64 46.78
C ARG A 266 23.86 -40.45 48.07
N GLN A 267 24.79 -41.38 48.31
CA GLN A 267 24.79 -42.22 49.50
C GLN A 267 25.22 -41.44 50.74
N THR A 268 26.21 -40.56 50.61
CA THR A 268 26.65 -39.67 51.69
C THR A 268 25.58 -38.64 52.06
N ALA A 269 24.92 -38.03 51.07
CA ALA A 269 23.80 -37.10 51.32
C ALA A 269 22.57 -37.77 51.96
N ALA A 270 22.26 -39.01 51.60
CA ALA A 270 21.17 -39.78 52.23
C ALA A 270 21.52 -40.22 53.66
N GLY A 271 22.79 -40.48 53.95
CA GLY A 271 23.27 -40.78 55.30
C GLY A 271 23.21 -39.58 56.24
N ASP A 272 23.52 -38.38 55.74
CA ASP A 272 23.50 -37.14 56.53
C ASP A 272 22.06 -36.67 56.86
N ALA A 273 21.12 -36.78 55.90
CA ALA A 273 19.70 -36.50 56.13
C ALA A 273 19.02 -37.47 57.11
N GLY A 274 19.51 -38.72 57.21
CA GLY A 274 19.04 -39.70 58.19
C GLY A 274 19.60 -39.49 59.61
N ALA A 275 20.77 -38.86 59.74
CA ALA A 275 21.42 -38.61 61.03
C ALA A 275 20.82 -37.39 61.78
N ALA A 276 20.25 -36.41 61.07
CA ALA A 276 19.66 -35.21 61.68
C ALA A 276 18.26 -35.41 62.30
N GLY A 277 17.59 -36.55 62.08
CA GLY A 277 16.23 -36.84 62.57
C GLY A 277 16.15 -37.69 63.85
N GLY A 278 17.29 -38.09 64.43
CA GLY A 278 17.37 -39.05 65.54
C GLY A 278 17.81 -38.46 66.88
N GLY A 279 17.48 -37.20 67.16
CA GLY A 279 17.89 -36.49 68.38
C GLY A 279 16.71 -35.98 69.20
N ASP A 280 15.85 -36.88 69.70
CA ASP A 280 15.02 -36.60 70.88
C ASP A 280 14.80 -37.91 71.66
N VAL A 281 15.66 -38.15 72.64
CA VAL A 281 15.53 -39.21 73.63
C VAL A 281 15.63 -38.56 75.01
N GLY A 282 14.48 -38.46 75.68
CA GLY A 282 14.35 -38.65 77.11
C GLY A 282 14.83 -37.53 78.05
N ALA A 283 13.86 -36.81 78.62
CA ALA A 283 13.72 -36.56 80.05
C ALA A 283 12.28 -36.09 80.35
#